data_AF-A0A962SGC6-F1
#
_entry.id   AF-A0A962SGC6-F1
#
_cell.length_a   1.000
_cell.length_b   1.000
_cell.length_c   1.000
_cell.angle_alpha   90.00
_cell.angle_beta   90.00
_cell.angle_gamma   90.00
#
_symmetry.space_group_name_H-M   'P 1'
#
loop_
_entity.id
_entity.type
_entity.pdbx_description
1 polymer ?
#
loop_
_entity_poly.entity_id
_entity_poly.type
_entity_poly.pdbx_seq_one_letter_code
_entity_poly.pdbx_strand_id
1 'polypeptide(L)'
;SAEQKNAWYAHWIAEGLGAAEALLARQPENPYCFGSEPSLADVCLIPQIANAARMNCDLSPYPRLLAVYEHCQAQPAFKAAAPTQQPDYTA
;
A
#
# COMPACT_ATOMS: atom_id res chain seq x y z
N SER A 1 16.68 -16.69 12.29
CA SER A 1 16.96 -17.07 10.90
C SER A 1 16.31 -16.07 9.95
N ALA A 2 16.60 -16.15 8.65
CA ALA A 2 15.91 -15.33 7.63
C ALA A 2 14.39 -15.61 7.61
N GLU A 3 14.00 -16.88 7.77
CA GLU A 3 12.61 -17.31 7.85
C GLU A 3 11.85 -16.67 9.02
N GLN A 4 12.44 -16.61 10.21
CA GLN A 4 11.84 -15.92 11.36
C GLN A 4 11.64 -14.43 11.11
N LYS A 5 12.56 -13.77 10.39
CA LYS A 5 12.42 -12.35 10.03
C LYS A 5 11.28 -12.15 9.03
N ASN A 6 11.15 -13.03 8.04
CA ASN A 6 10.07 -12.98 7.06
C ASN A 6 8.70 -13.22 7.72
N ALA A 7 8.60 -14.20 8.62
CA ALA A 7 7.38 -14.48 9.35
C ALA A 7 6.97 -13.30 10.25
N TRP A 8 7.92 -12.71 10.98
CA TRP A 8 7.69 -11.51 11.78
C TRP A 8 7.22 -10.33 10.92
N TYR A 9 7.88 -10.11 9.77
CA TYR A 9 7.50 -9.05 8.86
C TYR A 9 6.08 -9.25 8.29
N ALA A 10 5.77 -10.46 7.79
CA ALA A 10 4.46 -10.79 7.26
C ALA A 10 3.35 -10.62 8.30
N HIS A 11 3.62 -10.99 9.56
CA HIS A 11 2.69 -10.78 10.67
C HIS A 11 2.35 -9.29 10.85
N TRP A 12 3.36 -8.40 10.92
CA TRP A 12 3.09 -6.96 11.12
C TRP A 12 2.48 -6.28 9.90
N ILE A 13 2.81 -6.74 8.69
CA ILE A 13 2.09 -6.32 7.48
C ILE A 13 0.62 -6.70 7.59
N ALA A 14 0.33 -7.95 7.98
CA ALA A 14 -1.03 -8.42 8.06
C ALA A 14 -1.87 -7.68 9.10
N GLU A 15 -1.31 -7.42 10.29
CA GLU A 15 -1.96 -6.63 11.35
C GLU A 15 -2.23 -5.19 10.89
N GLY A 16 -1.22 -4.52 10.32
CA GLY A 16 -1.34 -3.12 9.89
C GLY A 16 -2.31 -2.94 8.73
N LEU A 17 -2.17 -3.76 7.67
CA LEU A 17 -3.07 -3.70 6.51
C LEU A 17 -4.49 -4.16 6.88
N GLY A 18 -4.63 -5.16 7.75
CA GLY A 18 -5.94 -5.59 8.25
C GLY A 18 -6.69 -4.48 8.97
N ALA A 19 -6.00 -3.73 9.84
CA ALA A 19 -6.59 -2.58 10.52
C ALA A 19 -6.98 -1.45 9.54
N ALA A 20 -6.11 -1.15 8.56
CA ALA A 20 -6.38 -0.12 7.56
C ALA A 20 -7.54 -0.51 6.62
N GLU A 21 -7.60 -1.76 6.16
CA GLU A 21 -8.69 -2.31 5.36
C GLU A 21 -10.02 -2.20 6.12
N ALA A 22 -10.04 -2.60 7.40
CA ALA A 22 -11.22 -2.49 8.25
C ALA A 22 -11.67 -1.03 8.47
N LEU A 23 -10.73 -0.07 8.48
CA LEU A 23 -11.05 1.35 8.54
C LEU A 23 -11.68 1.84 7.24
N LEU A 24 -11.11 1.51 6.08
CA LEU A 24 -11.61 1.90 4.76
C LEU A 24 -12.94 1.23 4.41
N ALA A 25 -13.20 0.03 4.93
CA ALA A 25 -14.47 -0.67 4.78
C ALA A 25 -15.65 0.07 5.46
N ARG A 26 -15.37 0.96 6.42
CA ARG A 26 -16.38 1.81 7.09
C ARG A 26 -16.62 3.14 6.37
N GLN A 27 -15.84 3.44 5.33
CA GLN A 27 -15.96 4.64 4.53
C GLN A 27 -16.74 4.35 3.24
N PRO A 28 -17.36 5.37 2.62
CA PRO A 28 -17.86 5.25 1.25
C PRO A 28 -16.79 4.75 0.29
N GLU A 29 -17.21 4.15 -0.82
CA GLU A 29 -16.28 3.86 -1.92
C GLU A 29 -15.79 5.17 -2.53
N ASN A 30 -14.48 5.36 -2.44
CA ASN A 30 -13.80 6.58 -2.84
C ASN A 30 -12.58 6.19 -3.69
N PRO A 31 -12.14 7.05 -4.62
CA PRO A 31 -10.93 6.80 -5.41
C PRO A 31 -9.64 6.83 -4.56
N TYR A 32 -9.64 7.57 -3.45
CA TYR A 32 -8.56 7.64 -2.47
C TYR A 32 -9.00 7.06 -1.13
N CYS A 33 -8.08 6.92 -0.17
CA CYS A 33 -8.36 6.46 1.20
C CYS A 33 -9.56 7.18 1.81
N PHE A 34 -9.64 8.50 1.60
CA PHE A 34 -10.69 9.36 2.12
C PHE A 34 -11.12 10.40 1.07
N GLY A 35 -12.30 10.22 0.49
CA GLY A 35 -12.89 11.18 -0.45
C GLY A 35 -12.30 11.15 -1.86
N SER A 36 -12.53 12.22 -2.61
CA SER A 36 -12.20 12.31 -4.04
C SER A 36 -10.84 12.92 -4.35
N GLU A 37 -10.05 13.30 -3.34
CA GLU A 37 -8.74 13.92 -3.50
C GLU A 37 -7.68 13.17 -2.67
N PRO A 38 -6.41 13.14 -3.11
CA PRO A 38 -5.36 12.46 -2.38
C PRO A 38 -5.09 13.15 -1.04
N SER A 39 -4.82 12.33 -0.03
CA SER A 39 -4.51 12.77 1.34
C SER A 39 -3.18 12.20 1.80
N LEU A 40 -2.75 12.59 3.01
CA LEU A 40 -1.59 11.97 3.65
C LEU A 40 -1.76 10.46 3.85
N ALA A 41 -2.99 9.97 3.98
CA ALA A 41 -3.25 8.54 4.10
C ALA A 41 -2.79 7.78 2.86
N ASP A 42 -3.05 8.32 1.66
CA ASP A 42 -2.63 7.73 0.39
C ASP A 42 -1.09 7.77 0.26
N VAL A 43 -0.48 8.90 0.62
CA VAL A 43 0.98 9.06 0.62
C VAL A 43 1.67 8.00 1.49
N CYS A 44 1.06 7.60 2.61
CA CYS A 44 1.57 6.53 3.46
C CYS A 44 1.19 5.12 2.95
N LEU A 45 -0.02 4.94 2.42
CA LEU A 45 -0.55 3.64 2.03
C LEU A 45 0.17 3.06 0.80
N ILE A 46 0.40 3.89 -0.22
CA ILE A 46 0.99 3.42 -1.49
C ILE A 46 2.38 2.79 -1.31
N PRO A 47 3.36 3.41 -0.65
CA PRO A 47 4.64 2.77 -0.39
C PRO A 47 4.51 1.55 0.52
N GLN A 48 3.55 1.54 1.46
CA GLN A 48 3.32 0.40 2.35
C GLN A 48 2.85 -0.85 1.59
N ILE A 49 1.91 -0.70 0.64
CA ILE A 49 1.44 -1.81 -0.22
C ILE A 49 2.55 -2.27 -1.16
N ALA A 50 3.28 -1.34 -1.79
CA ALA A 50 4.40 -1.68 -2.66
C ALA A 50 5.49 -2.46 -1.92
N ASN A 51 5.77 -2.10 -0.66
CA ASN A 51 6.71 -2.80 0.20
C ASN A 51 6.23 -4.22 0.55
N ALA A 52 4.96 -4.37 0.92
CA ALA A 52 4.35 -5.67 1.21
C ALA A 52 4.41 -6.61 -0.01
N ALA A 53 4.11 -6.10 -1.21
CA ALA A 53 4.22 -6.85 -2.46
C ALA A 53 5.67 -7.29 -2.74
N ARG A 54 6.65 -6.39 -2.58
CA ARG A 54 8.09 -6.69 -2.75
C ARG A 54 8.60 -7.77 -1.80
N MET A 55 7.98 -7.88 -0.62
CA MET A 55 8.30 -8.87 0.40
C MET A 55 7.47 -10.16 0.28
N ASN A 56 6.70 -10.33 -0.81
CA ASN A 56 5.84 -11.49 -1.08
C ASN A 56 4.78 -11.74 0.02
N CYS A 57 4.27 -10.69 0.65
CA CYS A 57 3.14 -10.81 1.57
C CYS A 57 1.84 -11.01 0.77
N ASP A 58 0.91 -11.79 1.32
CA ASP A 58 -0.42 -11.97 0.72
C ASP A 58 -1.24 -10.68 0.89
N LEU A 59 -1.68 -10.11 -0.23
CA LEU A 59 -2.49 -8.89 -0.28
C LEU A 59 -3.94 -9.17 -0.66
N SER A 60 -4.30 -10.42 -0.99
CA SER A 60 -5.66 -10.80 -1.36
C SER A 60 -6.73 -10.47 -0.31
N PRO A 61 -6.43 -10.38 1.01
CA PRO A 61 -7.42 -9.98 2.00
C PRO A 61 -7.76 -8.49 2.03
N TYR A 62 -7.10 -7.63 1.23
CA TYR A 62 -7.20 -6.16 1.33
C TYR A 62 -7.74 -5.48 0.06
N PRO A 63 -8.94 -5.86 -0.43
CA PRO A 63 -9.46 -5.36 -1.69
C PRO A 63 -9.69 -3.84 -1.71
N ARG A 64 -10.08 -3.20 -0.59
CA ARG A 64 -10.27 -1.74 -0.53
C ARG A 64 -8.95 -1.01 -0.66
N LEU A 65 -7.93 -1.47 0.06
CA LEU A 65 -6.59 -0.92 -0.03
C LEU A 65 -5.98 -1.12 -1.43
N LEU A 66 -6.19 -2.29 -2.05
CA LEU A 66 -5.74 -2.56 -3.41
C LEU A 66 -6.43 -1.67 -4.45
N ALA A 67 -7.73 -1.41 -4.32
CA ALA A 67 -8.44 -0.50 -5.22
C ALA A 67 -7.88 0.93 -5.16
N VAL A 68 -7.61 1.44 -3.96
CA VAL A 68 -6.95 2.75 -3.77
C VAL A 68 -5.54 2.73 -4.35
N TYR A 69 -4.80 1.63 -4.15
CA TYR A 69 -3.45 1.47 -4.69
C TYR A 69 -3.42 1.55 -6.21
N GLU A 70 -4.28 0.78 -6.88
CA GLU A 70 -4.41 0.78 -8.33
C GLU A 70 -4.79 2.16 -8.87
N HIS A 71 -5.75 2.83 -8.22
CA HIS A 71 -6.15 4.18 -8.59
C HIS A 71 -4.98 5.16 -8.47
N CYS A 72 -4.28 5.19 -7.34
CA CYS A 72 -3.16 6.10 -7.11
C CYS A 72 -2.01 5.83 -8.10
N GLN A 73 -1.68 4.55 -8.34
CA GLN A 73 -0.62 4.15 -9.28
C GLN A 73 -0.92 4.56 -10.73
N ALA A 74 -2.17 4.87 -11.08
CA ALA A 74 -2.50 5.43 -12.39
C ALA A 74 -2.17 6.93 -12.51
N GLN A 75 -2.06 7.65 -11.39
CA GLN A 75 -1.89 9.10 -11.35
C GLN A 75 -0.44 9.54 -11.63
N PRO A 76 -0.22 10.65 -12.38
CA PRO A 76 1.13 11.10 -12.73
C PRO A 76 2.05 11.37 -11.53
N ALA A 77 1.51 11.97 -10.46
CA ALA A 77 2.28 12.31 -9.27
C ALA A 77 2.84 11.06 -8.55
N PHE A 78 2.02 10.02 -8.37
CA PHE A 78 2.46 8.77 -7.73
C PHE A 78 3.41 7.99 -8.62
N LYS A 79 3.19 7.96 -9.95
CA LYS A 79 4.13 7.36 -10.91
C LYS A 79 5.51 8.02 -10.81
N ALA A 80 5.57 9.34 -10.80
CA ALA A 80 6.81 10.09 -10.69
C ALA A 80 7.52 9.88 -9.35
N ALA A 81 6.77 9.59 -8.28
CA ALA A 81 7.30 9.31 -6.95
C ALA A 81 7.73 7.85 -6.73
N ALA A 82 7.48 6.94 -7.69
CA ALA A 82 7.85 5.54 -7.55
C ALA A 82 9.38 5.39 -7.39
N PRO A 83 9.86 4.43 -6.57
CA PRO A 83 11.30 4.23 -6.37
C PRO A 83 12.09 4.07 -7.67
N THR A 84 11.53 3.36 -8.65
CA THR A 84 12.19 3.11 -9.96
C THR A 84 12.34 4.36 -10.83
N GLN A 85 11.72 5.49 -10.45
CA GLN A 85 11.81 6.77 -11.16
C GLN A 85 12.76 7.75 -10.45
N GLN A 86 13.42 7.35 -9.37
CA GLN A 86 14.32 8.23 -8.61
C GLN A 86 15.76 8.15 -9.14
N PRO A 87 16.53 9.27 -9.13
CA PRO A 87 17.89 9.30 -9.69
C PRO A 87 18.89 8.35 -9.01
N ASP A 88 18.65 8.00 -7.75
CA ASP A 88 19.48 7.12 -6.92
C ASP A 88 19.00 5.66 -6.94
N TYR A 89 17.97 5.34 -7.71
CA TYR A 89 17.48 3.98 -7.83
C TYR A 89 18.52 3.04 -8.46
N THR A 90 18.75 1.91 -7.80
CA THR A 90 19.58 0.82 -8.32
C THR A 90 18.71 -0.44 -8.45
N ALA A 91 18.79 -1.10 -9.60
CA ALA A 91 18.02 -2.31 -9.94
C ALA A 91 18.54 -3.57 -9.24
#